data_AF-A0AAU3CX94-F1
#
_entry.id   AF-A0AAU3CX94-F1
#
_cell.length_a   1.000
_cell.length_b   1.000
_cell.length_c   1.000
_cell.angle_alpha   90.00
_cell.angle_beta   90.00
_cell.angle_gamma   90.00
#
_symmetry.space_group_name_H-M   'P 1'
#
loop_
_entity.id
_entity.type
_entity.pdbx_description
1 polymer ?
#
loop_
_entity_poly.entity_id
_entity_poly.type
_entity_poly.pdbx_seq_one_letter_code
_entity_poly.pdbx_strand_id
1 'polypeptide(L)'
;MTQVRPMRADARRNYERLLKVAAEAFAERGEGASLDDIAKRAGVGSGTLYRHFPTRRALLEAAYVDRIEALAVRADELGGELPPGEALVEWLNELCVGTIQVRGMKSLLGSAVTDGSVAPVTACGTPVKEAATRLVEAAQREGTLRADIEPIDVLRLAHGVATASELAKGDRDAIRRYVSLLTEGLRPAR
;
A
#
# COMPACT_ATOMS: atom_id res chain seq x y z
N MET A 1 -13.98 -34.54 8.50
CA MET A 1 -14.78 -33.51 7.80
C MET A 1 -13.84 -32.70 6.92
N THR A 2 -13.79 -32.99 5.62
CA THR A 2 -12.89 -32.30 4.68
C THR A 2 -13.62 -31.08 4.15
N GLN A 3 -13.27 -29.90 4.65
CA GLN A 3 -13.88 -28.65 4.24
C GLN A 3 -13.39 -28.30 2.82
N VAL A 4 -14.24 -28.53 1.81
CA VAL A 4 -13.96 -28.12 0.42
C VAL A 4 -14.01 -26.60 0.40
N ARG A 5 -12.83 -25.96 0.42
CA ARG A 5 -12.71 -24.52 0.24
C ARG A 5 -13.33 -24.16 -1.14
N PRO A 6 -14.30 -23.23 -1.23
CA PRO A 6 -14.98 -22.99 -2.49
C PRO A 6 -14.01 -22.36 -3.50
N MET A 7 -13.91 -22.94 -4.70
CA MET A 7 -12.99 -22.53 -5.78
C MET A 7 -12.99 -21.02 -6.07
N ARG A 8 -14.10 -20.31 -5.83
CA ARG A 8 -14.21 -18.85 -5.96
C ARG A 8 -13.34 -18.09 -4.96
N ALA A 9 -13.25 -18.57 -3.71
CA ALA A 9 -12.41 -17.96 -2.69
C ALA A 9 -10.92 -18.19 -2.97
N ASP A 10 -10.54 -19.34 -3.54
CA ASP A 10 -9.18 -19.60 -4.01
C ASP A 10 -8.81 -18.71 -5.21
N ALA A 11 -9.73 -18.55 -6.17
CA ALA A 11 -9.51 -17.66 -7.31
C ALA A 11 -9.32 -16.20 -6.88
N ARG A 12 -10.11 -15.72 -5.91
CA ARG A 12 -9.97 -14.36 -5.35
C ARG A 12 -8.62 -14.18 -4.65
N ARG A 13 -8.21 -15.12 -3.81
CA ARG A 13 -6.89 -15.07 -3.15
C ARG A 13 -5.73 -15.10 -4.14
N ASN A 14 -5.83 -15.91 -5.20
CA ASN A 14 -4.82 -15.96 -6.25
C ASN A 14 -4.75 -14.65 -7.02
N TYR A 15 -5.89 -14.00 -7.24
CA TYR A 15 -5.97 -12.67 -7.87
C TYR A 15 -5.31 -11.59 -7.00
N GLU A 16 -5.66 -11.51 -5.71
CA GLU A 16 -5.05 -10.56 -4.75
C GLU A 16 -3.54 -10.80 -4.62
N ARG A 17 -3.11 -12.08 -4.56
CA ARG A 17 -1.69 -12.45 -4.55
C ARG A 17 -0.98 -11.98 -5.82
N LEU A 18 -1.61 -12.13 -6.99
CA LEU A 18 -1.05 -11.68 -8.26
C LEU A 18 -0.83 -10.17 -8.26
N LEU A 19 -1.81 -9.38 -7.82
CA LEU A 19 -1.68 -7.92 -7.77
C LEU A 19 -0.61 -7.46 -6.80
N LYS A 20 -0.52 -8.08 -5.61
CA LYS A 20 0.55 -7.82 -4.65
C LYS A 20 1.95 -8.09 -5.24
N VAL A 21 2.13 -9.27 -5.84
CA VAL A 21 3.42 -9.65 -6.47
C VAL A 21 3.76 -8.72 -7.64
N ALA A 22 2.76 -8.31 -8.43
CA ALA A 22 2.94 -7.36 -9.51
C ALA A 22 3.40 -5.99 -8.98
N ALA A 23 2.73 -5.46 -7.96
CA ALA A 23 3.09 -4.18 -7.34
C ALA A 23 4.53 -4.18 -6.82
N GLU A 24 4.95 -5.25 -6.12
CA GLU A 24 6.32 -5.43 -5.65
C GLU A 24 7.31 -5.47 -6.83
N ALA A 25 7.04 -6.29 -7.86
CA ALA A 25 7.93 -6.44 -9.00
C ALA A 25 8.08 -5.15 -9.81
N PHE A 26 7.00 -4.41 -10.03
CA PHE A 26 7.05 -3.11 -10.71
C PHE A 26 7.80 -2.06 -9.91
N ALA A 27 7.62 -2.03 -8.59
CA ALA A 27 8.35 -1.11 -7.71
C ALA A 27 9.86 -1.41 -7.68
N GLU A 28 10.25 -2.69 -7.69
CA GLU A 28 11.65 -3.12 -7.63
C GLU A 28 12.39 -2.99 -8.96
N ARG A 29 11.74 -3.37 -10.08
CA ARG A 29 12.40 -3.57 -11.38
C ARG A 29 11.96 -2.61 -12.46
N GLY A 30 10.95 -1.77 -12.19
CA GLY A 30 10.44 -0.83 -13.17
C GLY A 30 9.98 -1.52 -14.46
N GLU A 31 10.44 -0.99 -15.60
CA GLU A 31 10.17 -1.53 -16.93
C GLU A 31 10.74 -2.95 -17.12
N GLY A 32 11.79 -3.30 -16.38
CA GLY A 32 12.43 -4.62 -16.40
C GLY A 32 11.64 -5.74 -15.69
N ALA A 33 10.49 -5.44 -15.08
CA ALA A 33 9.67 -6.48 -14.44
C ALA A 33 9.06 -7.42 -15.49
N SER A 34 9.35 -8.73 -15.43
CA SER A 34 8.78 -9.73 -16.35
C SER A 34 7.38 -10.18 -15.90
N LEU A 35 6.40 -10.16 -16.81
CA LEU A 35 5.03 -10.62 -16.52
C LEU A 35 4.98 -12.13 -16.24
N ASP A 36 5.80 -12.92 -16.94
CA ASP A 36 5.89 -14.36 -16.71
C ASP A 36 6.52 -14.68 -15.35
N ASP A 37 7.53 -13.92 -14.93
CA ASP A 37 8.11 -14.06 -13.58
C ASP A 37 7.11 -13.66 -12.50
N ILE A 38 6.32 -12.61 -12.73
CA ILE A 38 5.22 -12.20 -11.84
C ILE A 38 4.19 -13.33 -11.73
N ALA A 39 3.73 -13.89 -12.86
CA ALA A 39 2.77 -14.99 -12.88
C ALA A 39 3.30 -16.20 -12.08
N LYS A 40 4.56 -16.59 -12.35
CA LYS A 40 5.24 -17.69 -11.67
C LYS A 40 5.36 -17.46 -10.17
N ARG A 41 5.79 -16.27 -9.73
CA ARG A 41 5.87 -15.89 -8.30
C ARG A 41 4.50 -15.88 -7.62
N ALA A 42 3.46 -15.47 -8.34
CA ALA A 42 2.08 -15.47 -7.87
C ALA A 42 1.44 -16.86 -7.84
N GLY A 43 2.06 -17.88 -8.46
CA GLY A 43 1.48 -19.21 -8.60
C GLY A 43 0.31 -19.26 -9.60
N VAL A 44 0.28 -18.32 -10.56
CA VAL A 44 -0.74 -18.21 -11.60
C VAL A 44 -0.11 -18.59 -12.95
N GLY A 45 -0.83 -19.34 -13.78
CA GLY A 45 -0.34 -19.66 -15.13
C GLY A 45 -0.32 -18.42 -16.04
N SER A 46 0.70 -18.28 -16.90
CA SER A 46 0.83 -17.12 -17.81
C SER A 46 -0.42 -16.90 -18.67
N GLY A 47 -1.04 -17.98 -19.19
CA GLY A 47 -2.28 -17.88 -19.95
C GLY A 47 -3.46 -17.30 -19.14
N THR A 48 -3.51 -17.55 -17.83
CA THR A 48 -4.51 -16.95 -16.93
C THR A 48 -4.21 -15.47 -16.71
N LEU A 49 -2.94 -15.11 -16.50
CA LEU A 49 -2.53 -13.71 -16.38
C LEU A 49 -2.93 -12.91 -17.61
N TYR A 50 -2.54 -13.35 -18.81
CA TYR A 50 -2.84 -12.63 -20.06
C TYR A 50 -4.34 -12.54 -20.38
N ARG A 51 -5.15 -13.50 -19.91
CA ARG A 51 -6.62 -13.42 -20.01
C ARG A 51 -7.22 -12.33 -19.12
N HIS A 52 -6.70 -12.17 -17.90
CA HIS A 52 -7.16 -11.12 -16.97
C HIS A 52 -6.57 -9.75 -17.27
N PHE A 53 -5.31 -9.72 -17.72
CA PHE A 53 -4.53 -8.53 -17.99
C PHE A 53 -3.88 -8.66 -19.35
N PRO A 54 -4.60 -8.28 -20.43
CA PRO A 54 -4.09 -8.38 -21.79
C PRO A 54 -2.83 -7.55 -22.04
N THR A 55 -2.59 -6.52 -21.22
CA THR A 55 -1.44 -5.62 -21.34
C THR A 55 -0.73 -5.44 -20.00
N ARG A 56 0.57 -5.13 -20.05
CA ARG A 56 1.35 -4.69 -18.87
C ARG A 56 0.67 -3.53 -18.15
N ARG A 57 0.16 -2.56 -18.92
CA ARG A 57 -0.54 -1.39 -18.38
C ARG A 57 -1.78 -1.80 -17.56
N ALA A 58 -2.58 -2.74 -18.08
CA ALA A 58 -3.76 -3.23 -17.35
C ALA A 58 -3.39 -3.88 -16.01
N LEU A 59 -2.31 -4.68 -15.96
CA LEU A 59 -1.82 -5.24 -14.70
C LEU A 59 -1.29 -4.15 -13.76
N LEU A 60 -0.56 -3.17 -14.30
CA LEU A 60 0.01 -2.08 -13.53
C LEU A 60 -1.06 -1.19 -12.89
N GLU A 61 -2.11 -0.84 -13.64
CA GLU A 61 -3.26 -0.08 -13.13
C GLU A 61 -4.02 -0.86 -12.07
N ALA A 62 -4.28 -2.14 -12.29
CA ALA A 62 -4.96 -2.99 -11.31
C ALA A 62 -4.15 -3.14 -10.01
N ALA A 63 -2.83 -3.36 -10.13
CA ALA A 63 -1.93 -3.46 -8.98
C ALA A 63 -1.82 -2.13 -8.21
N TYR A 64 -1.85 -1.00 -8.91
CA TYR A 64 -1.89 0.34 -8.30
C TYR A 64 -3.14 0.53 -7.44
N VAL A 65 -4.32 0.25 -8.00
CA VAL A 65 -5.60 0.43 -7.29
C VAL A 65 -5.70 -0.50 -6.08
N ASP A 66 -5.41 -1.79 -6.30
CA ASP A 66 -5.43 -2.81 -5.24
C ASP A 66 -4.48 -2.46 -4.09
N ARG A 67 -3.29 -1.94 -4.38
CA ARG A 67 -2.33 -1.55 -3.34
C ARG A 67 -2.87 -0.45 -2.43
N ILE A 68 -3.62 0.50 -2.97
CA ILE A 68 -4.21 1.60 -2.21
C ILE A 68 -5.41 1.13 -1.40
N GLU A 69 -6.27 0.30 -1.99
CA GLU A 69 -7.40 -0.31 -1.28
C GLU A 69 -6.93 -1.22 -0.13
N ALA A 70 -5.89 -2.02 -0.36
CA ALA A 70 -5.29 -2.88 0.65
C ALA A 70 -4.77 -2.09 1.86
N LEU A 71 -4.24 -0.87 1.67
CA LEU A 71 -3.83 -0.02 2.79
C LEU A 71 -5.01 0.38 3.66
N ALA A 72 -6.16 0.69 3.07
CA ALA A 72 -7.35 1.04 3.84
C ALA A 72 -7.85 -0.18 4.65
N VAL A 73 -7.89 -1.36 4.05
CA VAL A 73 -8.27 -2.62 4.73
C VAL A 73 -7.32 -2.93 5.89
N ARG A 74 -6.01 -2.77 5.69
CA ARG A 74 -5.00 -3.03 6.73
C ARG A 74 -5.16 -2.15 7.96
N ALA A 75 -5.68 -0.92 7.83
CA ALA A 75 -5.98 -0.09 8.99
C ALA A 75 -7.02 -0.73 9.90
N ASP A 76 -8.07 -1.31 9.32
CA ASP A 76 -9.16 -1.93 10.09
C ASP A 76 -8.70 -3.25 10.72
N GLU A 77 -7.89 -4.04 10.01
CA GLU A 77 -7.29 -5.26 10.56
C GLU A 77 -6.37 -4.94 11.74
N LEU A 78 -5.42 -4.01 11.57
CA LEU A 78 -4.49 -3.61 12.62
C LEU A 78 -5.21 -2.99 13.82
N GLY A 79 -6.26 -2.20 13.60
CA GLY A 79 -7.10 -1.63 14.66
C GLY A 79 -7.89 -2.68 15.45
N GLY A 80 -8.11 -3.87 14.88
CA GLY A 80 -8.68 -5.02 15.59
C GLY A 80 -7.66 -5.90 16.31
N GLU A 81 -6.38 -5.81 15.93
CA GLU A 81 -5.31 -6.70 16.41
C GLU A 81 -4.39 -6.04 17.46
N LEU A 82 -4.20 -4.72 17.41
CA LEU A 82 -3.18 -3.99 18.18
C LEU A 82 -3.80 -2.85 18.99
N PRO A 83 -3.14 -2.39 20.07
CA PRO A 83 -3.49 -1.13 20.73
C PRO A 83 -3.49 0.04 19.73
N PRO A 84 -4.45 0.98 19.80
CA PRO A 84 -4.59 2.08 18.84
C PRO A 84 -3.30 2.82 18.45
N GLY A 85 -2.44 3.14 19.43
CA GLY A 85 -1.15 3.78 19.15
C GLY A 85 -0.20 2.89 18.34
N GLU A 86 -0.15 1.59 18.63
CA GLU A 86 0.67 0.61 17.91
C GLU A 86 0.10 0.31 16.52
N ALA A 87 -1.22 0.19 16.40
CA ALA A 87 -1.92 0.02 15.13
C ALA A 87 -1.62 1.17 14.16
N LEU A 88 -1.67 2.42 14.66
CA LEU A 88 -1.32 3.59 13.86
C LEU A 88 0.14 3.54 13.38
N VAL A 89 1.09 3.23 14.26
CA VAL A 89 2.52 3.15 13.90
C VAL A 89 2.75 2.07 12.83
N GLU A 90 2.20 0.87 13.01
CA GLU A 90 2.37 -0.21 12.04
C GLU A 90 1.70 0.11 10.70
N TRP A 91 0.51 0.71 10.74
CA TRP A 91 -0.15 1.16 9.53
C TRP A 91 0.65 2.23 8.79
N LEU A 92 1.29 3.17 9.50
CA LEU A 92 2.16 4.19 8.89
C LEU A 92 3.42 3.58 8.25
N ASN A 93 3.99 2.53 8.84
CA ASN A 93 5.05 1.76 8.20
C ASN A 93 4.58 1.15 6.87
N GLU A 94 3.43 0.47 6.87
CA GLU A 94 2.86 -0.15 5.67
C GLU A 94 2.49 0.91 4.60
N LEU A 95 1.98 2.07 5.02
CA LEU A 95 1.64 3.22 4.17
C LEU A 95 2.88 3.81 3.50
N CYS A 96 3.99 3.99 4.22
CA CYS A 96 5.24 4.51 3.65
C CYS A 96 5.79 3.57 2.58
N VAL A 97 5.82 2.26 2.86
CA VAL A 97 6.22 1.25 1.87
C VAL A 97 5.30 1.28 0.64
N GLY A 98 3.99 1.37 0.86
CA GLY A 98 3.00 1.44 -0.21
C GLY A 98 3.15 2.68 -1.08
N THR A 99 3.41 3.83 -0.46
CA THR A 99 3.64 5.10 -1.16
C THR A 99 4.83 5.03 -2.11
N ILE A 100 5.94 4.44 -1.66
CA ILE A 100 7.13 4.25 -2.49
C ILE A 100 6.82 3.33 -3.69
N GLN A 101 6.11 2.22 -3.45
CA GLN A 101 5.72 1.28 -4.50
C GLN A 101 4.80 1.93 -5.54
N VAL A 102 3.76 2.62 -5.08
CA VAL A 102 2.76 3.31 -5.90
C VAL A 102 3.41 4.40 -6.76
N ARG A 103 4.39 5.12 -6.22
CA ARG A 103 5.12 6.14 -6.98
C ARG A 103 6.00 5.52 -8.07
N GLY A 104 6.70 4.42 -7.77
CA GLY A 104 7.44 3.65 -8.77
C GLY A 104 6.52 3.20 -9.92
N MET A 105 5.34 2.68 -9.60
CA MET A 105 4.31 2.31 -10.58
C MET A 105 3.79 3.50 -11.39
N LYS A 106 3.54 4.65 -10.75
CA LYS A 106 3.09 5.88 -11.44
C LYS A 106 4.13 6.39 -12.44
N SER A 107 5.42 6.27 -12.12
CA SER A 107 6.49 6.61 -13.06
C SER A 107 6.44 5.76 -14.33
N LEU A 108 6.15 4.46 -14.19
CA LEU A 108 6.00 3.53 -15.32
C LEU A 108 4.73 3.82 -16.15
N LEU A 109 3.64 4.23 -15.49
CA LEU A 109 2.44 4.68 -16.20
C LEU A 109 2.73 5.95 -17.00
N GLY A 110 3.51 6.88 -16.44
CA GLY A 110 3.93 8.12 -17.10
C GLY A 110 4.88 7.90 -18.29
N SER A 111 5.82 6.95 -18.21
CA SER A 111 6.71 6.62 -19.34
C SER A 111 6.01 5.82 -20.44
N ALA A 112 4.92 5.11 -20.11
CA ALA A 112 4.08 4.41 -21.09
C ALA A 112 3.11 5.33 -21.87
N VAL A 113 3.11 6.65 -21.63
CA VAL A 113 2.23 7.60 -22.33
C VAL A 113 2.84 7.99 -23.68
N THR A 114 2.49 7.23 -24.72
CA THR A 114 2.39 7.75 -26.10
C THR A 114 0.93 8.02 -26.50
N ASP A 115 -0.05 7.58 -25.70
CA ASP A 115 -1.48 7.81 -25.93
C ASP A 115 -2.08 8.54 -24.73
N GLY A 116 -2.44 9.82 -24.94
CA GLY A 116 -2.80 10.81 -23.95
C GLY A 116 -4.10 10.56 -23.17
N SER A 117 -4.19 9.46 -22.45
CA SER A 117 -5.22 9.23 -21.42
C SER A 117 -4.63 9.49 -20.04
N VAL A 118 -5.04 10.60 -19.42
CA VAL A 118 -4.80 10.85 -18.00
C VAL A 118 -6.11 10.62 -17.27
N ALA A 119 -6.27 9.46 -16.63
CA ALA A 119 -7.38 9.18 -15.72
C ALA A 119 -6.94 8.19 -14.63
N PRO A 120 -7.59 8.17 -13.45
CA PRO A 120 -7.85 9.26 -12.52
C PRO A 120 -7.09 8.99 -11.21
N VAL A 121 -5.92 9.60 -11.02
CA VAL A 121 -5.11 9.49 -9.78
C VAL A 121 -5.82 10.08 -8.55
N THR A 122 -6.97 10.74 -8.73
CA THR A 122 -7.67 11.53 -7.71
C THR A 122 -8.71 10.76 -6.90
N ALA A 123 -9.23 9.62 -7.38
CA ALA A 123 -10.29 8.86 -6.67
C ALA A 123 -9.77 7.98 -5.53
N CYS A 124 -8.46 7.79 -5.43
CA CYS A 124 -7.82 6.85 -4.50
C CYS A 124 -7.49 7.43 -3.12
N GLY A 125 -7.72 8.73 -2.89
CA GLY A 125 -7.40 9.38 -1.62
C GLY A 125 -8.41 9.14 -0.49
N THR A 126 -9.66 8.82 -0.83
CA THR A 126 -10.76 8.75 0.16
C THR A 126 -10.60 7.58 1.14
N PRO A 127 -10.36 6.32 0.72
CA PRO A 127 -10.27 5.20 1.65
C PRO A 127 -9.10 5.31 2.63
N VAL A 128 -7.93 5.76 2.15
CA VAL A 128 -6.73 5.97 2.98
C VAL A 128 -6.95 7.12 3.98
N LYS A 129 -7.66 8.18 3.57
CA LYS A 129 -8.01 9.28 4.47
C LYS A 129 -8.95 8.83 5.58
N GLU A 130 -9.99 8.08 5.25
CA GLU A 130 -10.93 7.55 6.24
C GLU A 130 -10.24 6.57 7.20
N ALA A 131 -9.35 5.71 6.70
CA ALA A 131 -8.51 4.83 7.51
C ALA A 131 -7.63 5.62 8.49
N ALA A 132 -6.95 6.67 8.01
CA ALA A 132 -6.15 7.54 8.87
C ALA A 132 -7.01 8.20 9.96
N THR A 133 -8.20 8.70 9.62
CA THR A 133 -9.13 9.29 10.59
C THR A 133 -9.46 8.31 11.70
N ARG A 134 -9.85 7.07 11.37
CA ARG A 134 -10.22 6.05 12.37
C ARG A 134 -9.07 5.74 13.33
N LEU A 135 -7.87 5.52 12.81
CA LEU A 135 -6.69 5.19 13.62
C LEU A 135 -6.25 6.37 14.51
N VAL A 136 -6.25 7.59 13.97
CA VAL A 136 -5.88 8.81 14.70
C VAL A 136 -6.86 9.08 15.83
N GLU A 137 -8.17 9.03 15.57
CA GLU A 137 -9.19 9.22 16.60
C GLU A 137 -9.11 8.14 17.69
N ALA A 138 -8.79 6.89 17.32
CA ALA A 138 -8.59 5.82 18.28
C ALA A 138 -7.38 6.04 19.18
N ALA A 139 -6.24 6.42 18.60
CA ALA A 139 -5.02 6.71 19.35
C ALA A 139 -5.16 7.95 20.26
N GLN A 140 -5.92 8.96 19.82
CA GLN A 140 -6.26 10.13 20.64
C GLN A 140 -7.16 9.77 21.82
N ARG A 141 -8.21 8.95 21.59
CA ARG A 141 -9.11 8.50 22.67
C ARG A 141 -8.39 7.68 23.74
N GLU A 142 -7.37 6.93 23.36
CA GLU A 142 -6.54 6.15 24.29
C GLU A 142 -5.43 6.98 24.96
N GLY A 143 -5.19 8.21 24.47
CA GLY A 143 -4.12 9.07 24.98
C GLY A 143 -2.72 8.64 24.54
N THR A 144 -2.61 7.88 23.45
CA THR A 144 -1.31 7.51 22.84
C THR A 144 -0.88 8.49 21.75
N LEU A 145 -1.78 9.39 21.31
CA LEU A 145 -1.54 10.47 20.36
C LEU A 145 -2.07 11.80 20.91
N ARG A 146 -1.34 12.91 20.70
CA ARG A 146 -1.78 14.26 21.09
C ARG A 146 -3.08 14.68 20.35
N ALA A 147 -3.95 15.40 21.05
CA ALA A 147 -5.33 15.69 20.60
C ALA A 147 -5.44 16.75 19.50
N ASP A 148 -4.39 17.53 19.26
CA ASP A 148 -4.34 18.61 18.27
C ASP A 148 -3.78 18.17 16.91
N ILE A 149 -3.53 16.88 16.72
CA ILE A 149 -3.08 16.33 15.43
C ILE A 149 -4.29 15.99 14.58
N GLU A 150 -4.35 16.59 13.38
CA GLU A 150 -5.35 16.22 12.40
C GLU A 150 -4.92 14.95 11.63
N PRO A 151 -5.86 14.08 11.22
CA PRO A 151 -5.55 12.90 10.42
C PRO A 151 -4.82 13.22 9.11
N ILE A 152 -5.11 14.37 8.51
CA ILE A 152 -4.45 14.81 7.28
C ILE A 152 -2.97 15.14 7.49
N ASP A 153 -2.59 15.62 8.66
CA ASP A 153 -1.20 15.94 8.96
C ASP A 153 -0.38 14.68 9.11
N VAL A 154 -0.93 13.63 9.72
CA VAL A 154 -0.30 12.31 9.77
C VAL A 154 -0.02 11.76 8.38
N LEU A 155 -0.95 11.91 7.43
CA LEU A 155 -0.74 11.49 6.03
C LEU A 155 0.36 12.30 5.32
N ARG A 156 0.38 13.62 5.53
CA ARG A 156 1.43 14.50 4.96
C ARG A 156 2.81 14.18 5.52
N LEU A 157 2.86 13.92 6.82
CA LEU A 157 4.06 13.51 7.53
C LEU A 157 4.57 12.14 7.04
N ALA A 158 3.69 11.16 6.88
CA ALA A 158 4.01 9.86 6.28
C ALA A 158 4.53 10.00 4.85
N HIS A 159 3.94 10.87 4.04
CA HIS A 159 4.45 11.19 2.71
C HIS A 159 5.87 11.78 2.76
N GLY A 160 6.15 12.67 3.72
CA GLY A 160 7.50 13.19 3.97
C GLY A 160 8.51 12.08 4.32
N VAL A 161 8.11 11.15 5.20
CA VAL A 161 8.93 9.98 5.55
C VAL A 161 9.19 9.08 4.34
N ALA A 162 8.16 8.78 3.55
CA ALA A 162 8.29 8.00 2.33
C ALA A 162 9.30 8.65 1.36
N THR A 163 9.18 9.97 1.16
CA THR A 163 10.10 10.75 0.31
C THR A 163 11.53 10.70 0.83
N ALA A 164 11.75 10.92 2.13
CA ALA A 164 13.07 10.85 2.75
C ALA A 164 13.68 9.43 2.67
N SER A 165 12.85 8.40 2.75
CA SER A 165 13.27 7.00 2.69
C SER A 165 13.84 6.61 1.33
N GLU A 166 13.50 7.32 0.27
CA GLU A 166 14.07 7.08 -1.07
C GLU A 166 15.55 7.46 -1.14
N LEU A 167 15.98 8.45 -0.36
CA LEU A 167 17.41 8.77 -0.19
C LEU A 167 18.15 7.61 0.48
N ALA A 168 17.42 6.78 1.25
CA ALA A 168 17.88 5.51 1.79
C ALA A 168 17.52 4.30 0.89
N LYS A 169 17.26 4.54 -0.41
CA LYS A 169 16.90 3.51 -1.41
C LYS A 169 15.65 2.70 -1.05
N GLY A 170 14.73 3.27 -0.27
CA GLY A 170 13.52 2.59 0.18
C GLY A 170 13.79 1.46 1.18
N ASP A 171 14.93 1.50 1.88
CA ASP A 171 15.25 0.53 2.91
C ASP A 171 14.17 0.47 4.00
N ARG A 172 13.70 -0.74 4.31
CA ARG A 172 12.58 -0.94 5.24
C ARG A 172 12.98 -0.61 6.68
N ASP A 173 14.23 -0.81 7.05
CA ASP A 173 14.71 -0.47 8.39
C ASP A 173 14.82 1.05 8.55
N ALA A 174 15.27 1.75 7.51
CA ALA A 174 15.22 3.20 7.46
C ALA A 174 13.79 3.75 7.58
N ILE A 175 12.81 3.19 6.83
CA ILE A 175 11.39 3.57 6.93
C ILE A 175 10.89 3.42 8.36
N ARG A 176 11.09 2.24 8.97
CA ARG A 176 10.66 1.95 10.34
C ARG A 176 11.24 2.92 11.35
N ARG A 177 12.54 3.21 11.21
CA ARG A 177 13.23 4.18 12.08
C ARG A 177 12.63 5.59 11.92
N TYR A 178 12.39 6.05 10.70
CA TYR A 178 11.83 7.38 10.46
C TYR A 178 10.38 7.51 10.94
N VAL A 179 9.56 6.48 10.76
CA VAL A 179 8.21 6.43 11.34
C VAL A 179 8.26 6.43 12.87
N SER A 180 9.18 5.70 13.50
CA SER A 180 9.36 5.72 14.96
C SER A 180 9.71 7.13 15.44
N LEU A 181 10.74 7.75 14.86
CA LEU A 181 11.15 9.11 15.21
C LEU A 181 10.01 10.13 15.04
N LEU A 182 9.24 9.99 13.98
CA LEU A 182 8.08 10.83 13.71
C LEU A 182 7.01 10.66 14.79
N THR A 183 6.60 9.42 15.04
CA THR A 183 5.49 9.10 15.94
C THR A 183 5.83 9.33 17.41
N GLU A 184 7.09 9.20 17.82
CA GLU A 184 7.58 9.62 19.13
C GLU A 184 7.32 11.11 19.39
N GLY A 185 7.47 11.97 18.37
CA GLY A 185 7.16 13.40 18.45
C GLY A 185 5.67 13.74 18.45
N LEU A 186 4.80 12.78 18.15
CA LEU A 186 3.33 12.95 18.16
C LEU A 186 2.67 12.45 19.45
N ARG A 187 3.42 11.79 20.32
CA ARG A 187 2.92 11.34 21.63
C ARG A 187 2.61 12.56 22.52
N PRO A 188 1.65 12.44 23.46
CA PRO A 188 1.40 13.49 24.43
C PRO A 188 2.66 13.83 25.24
N ALA A 189 2.81 15.10 25.61
CA ALA A 189 3.85 15.51 26.55
C ALA A 189 3.63 14.78 27.89
N ARG A 190 4.71 14.28 28.48
CA ARG A 190 4.71 13.73 29.84
C ARG A 190 4.57 14.84 30.89
#